data_AF-A0A945UBI8-F1
#
_entry.id   AF-A0A945UBI8-F1
#
_cell.length_a   1.000
_cell.length_b   1.000
_cell.length_c   1.000
_cell.angle_alpha   90.00
_cell.angle_beta   90.00
_cell.angle_gamma   90.00
#
_symmetry.space_group_name_H-M   'P 1'
#
loop_
_entity.id
_entity.type
_entity.pdbx_description
1 polymer ?
#
loop_
_entity_poly.entity_id
_entity_poly.type
_entity_poly.pdbx_seq_one_letter_code
_entity_poly.pdbx_strand_id
1 'polypeptide(L)'
;MNLFIGSSGNNRLKWAHPRYDELVALGSTLKNPQDRKAVYDEAQVLLTEQEAPMIPLFVSAQNLLVKPYVQGLENNAMELLYLKRIKLHKTHLANQ
;
A
#
# COMPACT_ATOMS: atom_id res chain seq x y z
N MET A 1 1.66 9.89 -2.24
CA MET A 1 0.71 8.98 -2.92
C MET A 1 -0.24 9.87 -3.70
N ASN A 2 -0.24 9.79 -5.03
CA ASN A 2 -0.98 10.74 -5.88
C ASN A 2 -2.03 10.01 -6.73
N LEU A 3 -2.68 8.99 -6.18
CA LEU A 3 -3.55 8.09 -6.96
C LEU A 3 -4.82 8.80 -7.45
N PHE A 4 -5.48 9.57 -6.59
CA PHE A 4 -6.79 10.18 -6.85
C PHE A 4 -6.74 11.69 -7.11
N ILE A 5 -5.54 12.29 -7.23
CA ILE A 5 -5.45 13.69 -7.63
C ILE A 5 -5.95 13.87 -9.07
N GLY A 6 -6.49 15.04 -9.41
CA GLY A 6 -7.19 15.25 -10.67
C GLY A 6 -6.31 15.05 -11.92
N SER A 7 -5.02 15.38 -11.81
CA SER A 7 -4.03 15.25 -12.90
C SER A 7 -3.39 13.85 -13.01
N SER A 8 -3.74 12.92 -12.12
CA SER A 8 -3.10 11.60 -12.09
C SER A 8 -3.62 10.69 -13.19
N GLY A 9 -2.73 10.18 -14.04
CA GLY A 9 -3.07 9.16 -15.03
C GLY A 9 -3.55 7.83 -14.42
N ASN A 10 -3.31 7.62 -13.11
CA ASN A 10 -3.80 6.44 -12.39
C ASN A 10 -5.21 6.63 -11.81
N ASN A 11 -5.77 7.85 -11.89
CA ASN A 11 -7.10 8.15 -11.39
C ASN A 11 -8.19 7.65 -12.35
N ARG A 12 -8.59 6.39 -12.17
CA ARG A 12 -9.66 5.78 -12.96
C ARG A 12 -11.06 6.25 -12.59
N LEU A 13 -11.23 6.93 -11.45
CA LEU A 13 -12.51 7.50 -11.03
C LEU A 13 -12.89 8.73 -11.87
N LYS A 14 -11.90 9.37 -12.52
CA LYS A 14 -12.04 10.67 -13.20
C LYS A 14 -12.60 11.77 -12.29
N TRP A 15 -12.51 11.57 -10.99
CA TRP A 15 -12.92 12.52 -9.96
C TRP A 15 -11.78 13.48 -9.68
N ALA A 16 -12.09 14.75 -9.44
CA ALA A 16 -11.11 15.77 -9.10
C ALA A 16 -11.73 16.72 -8.08
N HIS A 17 -10.97 17.07 -7.04
CA HIS A 17 -11.41 18.01 -6.01
C HIS A 17 -10.23 18.89 -5.57
N PRO A 18 -10.25 20.21 -5.80
CA PRO A 18 -9.08 21.08 -5.58
C PRO A 18 -8.49 20.98 -4.17
N ARG A 19 -9.36 20.96 -3.14
CA ARG A 19 -8.91 20.81 -1.74
C ARG A 19 -8.23 19.46 -1.47
N TYR A 20 -8.69 18.38 -2.12
CA TYR A 20 -8.07 17.07 -1.97
C TYR A 20 -6.64 17.10 -2.53
N ASP A 21 -6.47 17.67 -3.72
CA ASP A 21 -5.16 17.83 -4.37
C ASP A 21 -4.20 18.66 -3.51
N GLU A 22 -4.68 19.76 -2.91
CA GLU A 22 -3.91 20.58 -1.95
C GLU A 22 -3.45 19.80 -0.72
N LEU A 23 -4.36 19.04 -0.10
CA LEU A 23 -4.06 18.23 1.09
C LEU A 23 -3.04 17.14 0.76
N VAL A 24 -3.20 16.44 -0.37
CA VAL A 24 -2.25 15.41 -0.80
C VAL A 24 -0.87 16.00 -1.07
N ALA A 25 -0.81 17.17 -1.71
CA ALA A 25 0.44 17.89 -1.96
C ALA A 25 1.10 18.30 -0.64
N LEU A 26 0.35 18.91 0.29
CA LEU A 26 0.86 19.31 1.60
C LEU A 26 1.41 18.12 2.39
N GLY A 27 0.62 17.03 2.50
CA GLY A 27 1.01 15.83 3.23
C GLY A 27 2.32 15.22 2.72
N SER A 28 2.63 15.37 1.43
CA SER A 28 3.88 14.88 0.84
C SER A 28 5.13 15.66 1.28
N THR A 29 4.95 16.89 1.77
CA THR A 29 6.05 17.77 2.22
C THR A 29 6.30 17.71 3.74
N LEU A 30 5.31 17.25 4.51
CA LEU A 30 5.37 17.23 5.97
C LEU A 30 6.29 16.11 6.49
N LYS A 31 7.33 16.51 7.23
CA LYS A 31 8.30 15.58 7.83
C LYS A 31 7.74 14.89 9.07
N ASN A 32 7.07 15.64 9.94
CA ASN A 32 6.48 15.12 11.17
C ASN A 32 5.36 14.11 10.83
N PRO A 33 5.44 12.87 11.34
CA PRO A 33 4.43 11.84 11.06
C PRO A 33 3.01 12.19 11.53
N GLN A 34 2.87 12.86 12.66
CA GLN A 34 1.58 13.24 13.25
C GLN A 34 0.90 14.32 12.41
N ASP A 35 1.65 15.34 12.00
CA ASP A 35 1.13 16.41 11.14
C ASP A 35 0.71 15.85 9.77
N ARG A 36 1.56 14.97 9.20
CA ARG A 36 1.27 14.29 7.94
C ARG A 36 0.02 13.40 8.05
N LYS A 37 -0.15 12.70 9.17
CA LYS A 37 -1.34 11.89 9.42
C LYS A 37 -2.59 12.75 9.44
N ALA A 38 -2.59 13.86 10.18
CA ALA A 38 -3.75 14.75 10.28
C ALA A 38 -4.22 15.26 8.91
N VAL A 39 -3.28 15.65 8.04
CA VAL A 39 -3.59 16.10 6.67
C VAL A 39 -4.17 14.97 5.82
N TYR A 40 -3.64 13.75 5.91
CA TYR A 40 -4.19 12.61 5.18
C TYR A 40 -5.52 12.11 5.73
N ASP A 41 -5.78 12.28 7.04
CA ASP A 41 -7.09 12.00 7.65
C ASP A 41 -8.16 12.93 7.04
N GLU A 42 -7.87 14.23 6.86
CA GLU A 42 -8.78 15.16 6.18
C GLU A 42 -9.02 14.76 4.71
N ALA A 43 -7.94 14.40 4.00
CA ALA A 43 -8.03 14.01 2.60
C ALA A 43 -8.87 12.74 2.39
N GLN A 44 -8.71 11.72 3.24
CA GLN A 44 -9.50 10.48 3.10
C GLN A 44 -10.98 10.73 3.39
N VAL A 45 -11.35 11.56 4.37
CA VAL A 45 -12.75 11.88 4.68
C VAL A 45 -13.45 12.52 3.47
N LEU A 46 -12.78 13.45 2.78
CA LEU A 46 -13.29 14.01 1.53
C LEU A 46 -13.55 12.90 0.49
N LEU A 47 -12.58 12.01 0.28
CA LEU A 47 -12.63 10.96 -0.74
C LEU A 47 -13.65 9.85 -0.44
N THR A 48 -13.83 9.45 0.82
CA THR A 48 -14.59 8.24 1.16
C THR A 48 -15.92 8.52 1.86
N GLU A 49 -16.12 9.71 2.42
CA GLU A 49 -17.31 10.03 3.22
C GLU A 49 -18.11 11.20 2.66
N GLN A 50 -17.46 12.31 2.28
CA GLN A 50 -18.18 13.50 1.82
C GLN A 50 -18.55 13.44 0.34
N GLU A 51 -17.56 13.22 -0.52
CA GLU A 51 -17.78 13.14 -1.97
C GLU A 51 -18.07 11.70 -2.42
N ALA A 52 -17.55 10.73 -1.66
CA ALA A 52 -17.69 9.28 -1.86
C ALA A 52 -17.58 8.77 -3.32
N PRO A 53 -16.65 9.27 -4.18
CA PRO A 53 -16.44 8.71 -5.53
C PRO A 53 -15.95 7.26 -5.52
N MET A 54 -15.48 6.74 -4.38
CA MET A 54 -15.16 5.33 -4.19
C MET A 54 -15.50 4.86 -2.78
N ILE A 55 -15.79 3.56 -2.64
CA ILE A 55 -16.13 2.92 -1.38
C ILE A 55 -15.10 1.80 -1.10
N PRO A 56 -14.17 1.99 -0.16
CA PRO A 56 -13.26 0.92 0.25
C PRO A 56 -14.04 -0.21 0.92
N LEU A 57 -13.76 -1.47 0.54
CA LEU A 57 -14.47 -2.64 1.10
C LEU A 57 -13.61 -3.46 2.06
N PHE A 58 -12.32 -3.59 1.76
CA PHE A 58 -11.39 -4.39 2.57
C PHE A 58 -9.94 -3.93 2.35
N VAL A 59 -9.08 -4.28 3.30
CA VAL A 59 -7.63 -4.28 3.12
C VAL A 59 -7.18 -5.71 2.88
N SER A 60 -6.50 -5.95 1.77
CA SER A 60 -6.05 -7.29 1.38
C SER A 60 -4.98 -7.82 2.34
N ALA A 61 -5.03 -9.12 2.63
CA ALA A 61 -3.96 -9.85 3.28
C ALA A 61 -3.33 -10.84 2.31
N GLN A 62 -2.01 -10.96 2.36
CA GLN A 62 -1.27 -11.91 1.52
C GLN A 62 -1.04 -13.22 2.28
N ASN A 63 -1.64 -14.30 1.78
CA ASN A 63 -1.41 -15.65 2.29
C ASN A 63 -0.42 -16.37 1.38
N LEU A 64 0.74 -16.74 1.92
CA LEU A 64 1.80 -17.43 1.18
C LEU A 64 2.01 -18.84 1.73
N LEU A 65 2.08 -19.82 0.84
CA LEU A 65 2.54 -21.16 1.16
C LEU A 65 4.04 -21.26 0.84
N VAL A 66 4.84 -21.48 1.87
CA VAL A 66 6.30 -21.57 1.76
C VAL A 66 6.75 -22.95 2.17
N LYS A 67 7.46 -23.65 1.28
CA LYS A 67 8.02 -24.97 1.58
C LYS A 67 9.10 -24.84 2.67
N PRO A 68 9.23 -25.80 3.62
CA PRO A 68 10.21 -25.70 4.71
C PRO A 68 11.67 -25.55 4.28
N TYR A 69 12.01 -26.00 3.07
CA TYR A 69 13.35 -25.84 2.50
C TYR A 69 13.63 -24.46 1.92
N VAL A 70 12.64 -23.59 1.77
CA VAL A 70 12.81 -22.23 1.28
C VAL A 70 13.08 -21.32 2.48
N GLN A 71 14.29 -20.76 2.55
CA GLN A 71 14.69 -19.85 3.60
C GLN A 71 14.97 -18.45 3.05
N GLY A 72 14.78 -17.42 3.89
CA GLY A 72 15.03 -16.03 3.55
C GLY A 72 13.95 -15.35 2.71
N LEU A 73 12.81 -16.03 2.47
CA LEU A 73 11.61 -15.38 1.93
C LEU A 73 10.88 -14.68 3.09
N GLU A 74 10.83 -13.35 3.03
CA GLU A 74 10.12 -12.51 3.98
C GLU A 74 8.98 -11.76 3.29
N ASN A 75 7.81 -11.75 3.92
CA ASN A 75 6.73 -10.87 3.48
C ASN A 75 7.07 -9.44 3.91
N ASN A 76 6.94 -8.47 3.01
CA ASN A 76 7.13 -7.06 3.31
C ASN A 76 5.89 -6.26 2.90
N ALA A 77 5.72 -5.08 3.47
CA ALA A 77 4.55 -4.23 3.22
C ALA A 77 4.36 -3.84 1.74
N MET A 78 5.40 -3.97 0.91
CA MET A 78 5.34 -3.74 -0.53
C MET A 78 5.22 -5.02 -1.36
N GLU A 79 5.15 -6.19 -0.71
CA GLU A 79 5.08 -7.52 -1.30
C GLU A 79 6.23 -7.82 -2.29
N LEU A 80 7.38 -7.16 -2.13
CA LEU A 80 8.51 -7.30 -3.04
C LEU A 80 9.27 -8.61 -2.82
N LEU A 81 9.45 -9.38 -3.89
CA LEU A 81 10.22 -10.63 -3.84
C LEU A 81 11.72 -10.38 -4.05
N TYR A 82 12.48 -10.33 -2.97
CA TYR A 82 13.94 -10.17 -3.03
C TYR A 82 14.66 -11.51 -3.23
N LEU A 83 14.64 -12.02 -4.47
CA LEU A 83 15.22 -13.33 -4.84
C LEU A 83 16.65 -13.56 -4.35
N LYS A 84 17.50 -12.51 -4.30
CA LYS A 84 18.89 -12.61 -3.80
C LYS A 84 19.00 -13.05 -2.34
N ARG A 85 17.95 -12.86 -1.53
CA ARG A 85 17.91 -13.26 -0.11
C ARG A 85 17.40 -14.69 0.08
N ILE A 86 16.79 -15.26 -0.96
CA ILE A 86 16.13 -16.56 -0.89
C ILE A 86 17.13 -17.68 -1.19
N LYS A 87 17.11 -18.72 -0.37
CA LYS A 87 17.96 -19.90 -0.51
C LYS A 87 17.12 -21.17 -0.38
N LEU A 88 17.52 -22.21 -1.10
CA LEU A 88 16.97 -23.56 -0.96
C LEU A 88 17.93 -24.41 -0.14
N HIS A 89 17.47 -24.96 0.97
CA HIS A 89 18.21 -25.95 1.75
C HIS A 89 17.75 -27.36 1.39
N LYS A 90 18.68 -28.24 0.99
CA LYS A 90 18.34 -29.66 0.76
C LYS A 90 17.78 -30.25 2.05
N THR A 91 16.51 -30.64 2.05
CA THR A 91 15.96 -31.47 3.11
C THR A 91 16.35 -32.91 2.81
N HIS A 92 17.14 -33.55 3.67
CA HIS A 92 17.20 -35.01 3.66
C HIS A 92 15.82 -35.50 4.08
N LEU A 93 15.02 -35.96 3.12
CA LEU A 93 13.88 -36.81 3.41
C LEU A 93 14.47 -38.10 3.99
N ALA A 94 14.50 -38.22 5.31
CA ALA A 94 14.62 -39.50 5.96
C ALA A 94 13.34 -40.27 5.63
N ASN A 95 13.42 -41.16 4.64
CA ASN A 95 12.43 -42.20 4.43
C ASN A 95 12.32 -42.99 5.75
N GLN A 96 11.13 -43.02 6.34
CA GLN A 96 10.66 -44.11 7.20
C GLN A 96 9.42 -44.69 6.52
#